data_AF-A0A9D0LJX5-F1
#
_entry.id   AF-A0A9D0LJX5-F1
#
_cell.length_a   1.000
_cell.length_b   1.000
_cell.length_c   1.000
_cell.angle_alpha   90.00
_cell.angle_beta   90.00
_cell.angle_gamma   90.00
#
_symmetry.space_group_name_H-M   'P 1'
#
loop_
_entity.id
_entity.type
_entity.pdbx_description
1 polymer ?
#
loop_
_entity_poly.entity_id
_entity_poly.type
_entity_poly.pdbx_seq_one_letter_code
_entity_poly.pdbx_strand_id
1 'polypeptide(L)' 'MGWLIWRYRLSTRYRSLTVDEAWALDATRESADFAGLCAGLCEWVDEEQVAARALEMVGRWIGDGVVTEIAAGG' A
#
# COMPACT_ATOMS: atom_id res chain seq x y z
N MET A 1 -14.90 0.16 -0.95
CA MET A 1 -14.67 -1.26 -1.30
C MET A 1 -13.87 -1.29 -2.58
N GLY A 2 -12.63 -1.76 -2.52
CA GLY A 2 -11.71 -1.78 -3.66
C GLY A 2 -11.35 -3.20 -4.08
N TRP A 3 -11.00 -3.37 -5.35
CA TRP A 3 -10.42 -4.59 -5.88
C TRP A 3 -9.05 -4.28 -6.44
N LEU A 4 -8.05 -5.08 -6.07
CA LEU A 4 -6.74 -5.06 -6.69
C LEU A 4 -6.70 -6.15 -7.77
N ILE A 5 -6.31 -5.77 -8.98
CA ILE A 5 -6.08 -6.70 -10.10
C ILE A 5 -4.69 -6.41 -10.63
N TRP A 6 -3.83 -7.42 -10.69
CA TRP A 6 -2.46 -7.26 -11.17
C TRP A 6 -2.00 -8.54 -11.89
N ARG A 7 -0.85 -8.45 -12.55
CA ARG A 7 -0.26 -9.58 -13.28
C ARG A 7 1.08 -9.94 -12.66
N TYR A 8 1.25 -11.21 -12.33
CA TYR A 8 2.50 -11.73 -11.80
C TYR A 8 2.86 -13.05 -12.50
N ARG A 9 4.06 -13.11 -13.10
CA ARG A 9 4.56 -14.28 -13.86
C ARG A 9 3.56 -14.85 -14.86
N LEU A 10 3.00 -13.97 -15.71
CA LEU A 10 1.98 -14.28 -16.72
C LEU A 10 0.60 -14.71 -16.17
N SER A 11 0.41 -14.77 -14.85
CA SER A 11 -0.87 -15.06 -14.21
C SER A 11 -1.56 -13.79 -13.74
N THR A 12 -2.83 -13.63 -14.08
CA THR A 12 -3.69 -12.58 -13.51
C THR A 12 -4.10 -12.96 -12.10
N ARG A 13 -3.87 -12.05 -11.15
CA ARG A 13 -4.27 -12.19 -9.75
C ARG A 13 -5.27 -11.10 -9.40
N TYR A 14 -6.16 -11.39 -8.47
CA TYR A 14 -7.10 -10.42 -7.94
C TYR A 14 -7.41 -10.69 -6.47
N ARG A 15 -7.69 -9.63 -5.71
CA ARG A 15 -8.14 -9.73 -4.31
C ARG A 15 -8.93 -8.48 -3.91
N SER A 16 -9.80 -8.63 -2.92
CA SER A 16 -10.44 -7.50 -2.26
C SER A 16 -9.43 -6.72 -1.42
N LEU A 17 -9.69 -5.43 -1.29
CA LEU A 17 -8.93 -4.49 -0.48
C LEU A 17 -9.79 -4.00 0.68
N THR A 18 -9.14 -3.82 1.84
CA THR A 18 -9.71 -3.00 2.92
C THR A 18 -9.69 -1.53 2.51
N VAL A 19 -10.38 -0.67 3.26
CA VAL A 19 -10.51 0.75 2.91
C VAL A 19 -9.16 1.47 3.00
N ASP A 20 -8.44 1.25 4.09
CA ASP A 20 -7.09 1.75 4.35
C ASP A 20 -6.11 1.33 3.23
N GLU A 21 -6.16 0.07 2.81
CA GLU A 21 -5.24 -0.44 1.79
C GLU A 21 -5.56 0.09 0.39
N ALA A 22 -6.85 0.27 0.06
CA ALA A 22 -7.26 0.87 -1.21
C ALA A 22 -6.80 2.33 -1.31
N TRP A 23 -7.00 3.12 -0.25
CA TRP A 23 -6.51 4.48 -0.18
C TRP A 23 -4.98 4.54 -0.31
N ALA A 24 -4.26 3.67 0.42
CA ALA A 24 -2.80 3.67 0.41
C ALA A 24 -2.20 3.34 -0.98
N LEU A 25 -2.83 2.43 -1.73
CA LEU A 25 -2.44 2.14 -3.12
C LEU A 25 -2.68 3.33 -4.05
N ASP A 26 -3.81 4.04 -3.91
CA ASP A 26 -4.08 5.24 -4.70
C ASP A 26 -3.08 6.37 -4.35
N ALA A 27 -2.80 6.59 -3.07
CA ALA A 27 -1.79 7.55 -2.61
C ALA A 27 -0.39 7.23 -3.17
N THR A 28 0.00 5.95 -3.17
CA THR A 28 1.28 5.50 -3.75
C THR A 28 1.34 5.81 -5.25
N ARG A 29 0.23 5.66 -5.98
CA ARG A 29 0.15 5.99 -7.41
C ARG A 29 0.23 7.49 -7.68
N GLU A 30 -0.23 8.32 -6.74
CA GLU A 30 -0.13 9.77 -6.81
C GLU A 30 1.25 10.31 -6.39
N SER A 31 2.24 9.42 -6.26
CA SER A 31 3.65 9.74 -5.92
C SER A 31 3.88 10.03 -4.44
N ALA A 32 2.99 9.58 -3.54
CA ALA A 32 3.25 9.66 -2.11
C ALA A 32 4.44 8.76 -1.72
N ASP A 33 5.33 9.31 -0.90
CA ASP A 33 6.42 8.57 -0.29
C ASP A 33 5.94 7.84 0.99
N PHE A 34 6.83 7.06 1.61
CA PHE A 34 6.48 6.30 2.81
C PHE A 34 6.00 7.18 3.98
N ALA A 35 6.55 8.38 4.13
CA ALA A 35 6.16 9.29 5.20
C ALA A 35 4.75 9.86 4.96
N GLY A 36 4.46 10.27 3.73
CA GLY A 36 3.12 10.69 3.31
C GLY A 36 2.09 9.58 3.43
N LEU A 37 2.48 8.33 3.11
CA LEU A 37 1.63 7.16 3.31
C LEU A 37 1.27 6.96 4.79
N CYS A 38 2.25 7.05 5.68
CA CYS A 38 2.01 6.95 7.13
C CYS A 38 1.09 8.07 7.62
N ALA A 39 1.34 9.32 7.20
CA ALA A 39 0.55 10.47 7.62
C ALA A 39 -0.94 10.33 7.24
N GLY A 40 -1.25 9.83 6.05
CA GLY A 40 -2.65 9.63 5.66
C GLY A 40 -3.29 8.37 6.26
N LEU A 41 -2.51 7.31 6.49
CA LEU A 41 -3.01 6.10 7.16
C LEU A 41 -3.44 6.36 8.61
N CYS A 42 -2.99 7.45 9.25
CA CYS A 42 -3.43 7.86 10.58
C CYS A 42 -4.95 8.11 10.67
N GLU A 43 -5.68 8.25 9.55
CA GLU A 43 -7.15 8.33 9.56
C GLU A 43 -7.81 7.02 10.03
N TRP A 44 -7.15 5.88 9.83
CA TRP A 44 -7.69 4.54 10.14
C TRP A 44 -6.88 3.77 11.19
N VAL A 45 -5.63 4.17 11.43
CA VAL A 45 -4.66 3.44 12.24
C VAL A 45 -4.06 4.40 13.26
N ASP A 46 -3.90 3.96 14.51
CA ASP A 46 -3.24 4.77 15.53
C ASP A 46 -1.80 5.13 15.12
N GLU A 47 -1.37 6.34 15.46
CA GLU A 47 -0.05 6.88 15.10
C GLU A 47 1.11 5.97 15.56
N GLU A 48 0.97 5.31 16.71
CA GLU A 48 1.96 4.35 17.23
C GLU A 48 2.10 3.09 16.36
N GLN A 49 1.06 2.73 15.61
CA GLN A 49 1.00 1.50 14.80
C GLN A 49 1.10 1.79 13.30
N VAL A 50 0.95 3.05 12.88
CA VAL A 50 0.80 3.42 11.47
C VAL A 50 2.00 3.02 10.62
N ALA A 51 3.22 3.20 11.15
CA ALA A 51 4.45 2.85 10.45
C ALA A 51 4.58 1.33 10.27
N ALA A 52 4.23 0.54 11.30
CA ALA A 52 4.24 -0.91 11.21
C ALA A 52 3.21 -1.40 10.18
N ARG A 53 2.00 -0.85 10.22
CA ARG A 53 0.92 -1.18 9.31
C ARG A 53 1.27 -0.83 7.85
N ALA A 54 1.83 0.35 7.62
CA ALA A 54 2.35 0.77 6.33
C ALA A 54 3.42 -0.20 5.80
N LEU A 55 4.38 -0.59 6.65
CA LEU A 55 5.45 -1.51 6.27
C LEU A 55 4.92 -2.91 5.91
N GLU A 56 3.93 -3.41 6.65
CA GLU A 56 3.28 -4.69 6.33
C GLU A 56 2.59 -4.65 4.96
N MET A 57 1.87 -3.57 4.65
CA MET A 57 1.23 -3.38 3.34
C MET A 57 2.26 -3.35 2.22
N VAL A 58 3.29 -2.52 2.36
CA VAL A 58 4.34 -2.35 1.35
C VAL A 58 5.11 -3.64 1.14
N GLY A 59 5.52 -4.30 2.22
CA GLY A 59 6.22 -5.58 2.17
C GLY A 59 5.39 -6.65 1.45
N ARG A 60 4.08 -6.70 1.72
CA ARG A 60 3.17 -7.59 0.99
C ARG A 60 3.09 -7.24 -0.49
N TRP A 61 2.93 -5.97 -0.85
CA TRP A 61 2.82 -5.55 -2.25
C TRP A 61 4.08 -5.87 -3.04
N ILE A 62 5.26 -5.66 -2.46
CA ILE A 62 6.54 -6.04 -3.05
C ILE A 62 6.62 -7.56 -3.21
N GLY A 63 6.29 -8.32 -2.16
CA GLY A 63 6.29 -9.79 -2.19
C GLY A 63 5.33 -10.38 -3.23
N ASP A 64 4.15 -9.77 -3.41
CA ASP A 64 3.14 -10.16 -4.37
C ASP A 64 3.41 -9.65 -5.81
N GLY A 65 4.44 -8.82 -5.99
CA GLY A 65 4.78 -8.19 -7.26
C GLY A 65 3.74 -7.18 -7.75
N VAL A 66 3.07 -6.50 -6.81
CA VAL A 66 2.13 -5.40 -7.06
C VAL A 66 2.89 -4.10 -7.32
N VAL A 67 3.89 -3.82 -6.49
CA VAL A 67 4.84 -2.70 -6.64
C VAL A 67 6.26 -3.22 -6.55
N THR A 68 7.23 -2.49 -7.09
CA THR A 68 8.66 -2.84 -6.99
C THR A 68 9.36 -2.13 -5.85
N GLU A 69 8.97 -0.89 -5.59
CA GLU A 69 9.53 -0.04 -4.54
C GLU A 69 8.50 1.03 -4.13
N ILE A 70 8.75 1.67 -3.00
CA ILE A 70 8.11 2.92 -2.60
C ILE A 70 9.22 3.90 -2.25
N ALA A 71 9.05 5.16 -2.66
CA ALA A 71 10.00 6.21 -2.33
C ALA A 71 10.14 6.34 -0.81
N ALA A 72 11.38 6.31 -0.32
CA ALA A 72 11.68 6.74 1.04
C ALA A 72 11.51 8.26 1.08
N GLY A 73 10.58 8.75 1.91
CA GLY A 73 10.37 10.19 2.07
C GLY A 73 11.66 10.86 2.56
N GLY A 74 12.01 11.99 1.95
CA GLY A 74 13.20 12.78 2.24
C GLY A 74 12.98 13.84 3.31
#